data_AF-A0A8S1HLV4-F1
#
_entry.id   AF-A0A8S1HLV4-F1
#
_cell.length_a   1.000
_cell.length_b   1.000
_cell.length_c   1.000
_cell.angle_alpha   90.00
_cell.angle_beta   90.00
_cell.angle_gamma   90.00
#
_symmetry.space_group_name_H-M   'P 1'
#
loop_
_entity.id
_entity.type
_entity.pdbx_description
1 polymer ?
#
loop_
_entity_poly.entity_id
_entity_poly.type
_entity_poly.pdbx_seq_one_letter_code
_entity_poly.pdbx_strand_id
1 'polypeptide(L)'
;MANYFSSRIAELEAYRTMCRDQMISIERILEQNVNEQVIQKSTLLSIKATHLALLVNVNHIIDLVKSGKAVIPETNDSARKMKSMNNINNNKVAPQHKPLSRMNSVQIAKEIPPKREISTKSNTGYASDDTQTTTRTFKADLDVTSDCDEWHDADDFKLSVDSGEEAMESRADTPVSVAQENTETPAPQKKFRPNSEKDLPFGHYDIMEIETTSNLFPFVDTLAEEQLKHALAGVEDNVWTLFAEDGAMKMYTREIEEGGLPVDPLKAVHQVKGVTALEFMHYFFDARYKKDWDHTLDSMSIVEVVARDTVVLHQKHKTVWPAAPRESLFVSHIRRVDNFKRDGAHDLYIVCNRNLERPDVPLGSSSSVRVGLTVSMVCETIVKNDEYDRPLTRDDVTCNIIYVSQVHPGGWVPTAALRHVYKKEYPKFLRTFTEYVLKNVKGKPVAI
;
A
#
# COMPACT_ATOMS: atom_id res chain seq x y z
N MET A 1 18.91 27.63 -2.94
CA MET A 1 19.60 26.35 -3.19
C MET A 1 20.59 25.98 -2.08
N ALA A 2 21.55 26.84 -1.70
CA ALA A 2 22.56 26.51 -0.67
C ALA A 2 21.99 26.01 0.68
N ASN A 3 20.93 26.64 1.21
CA ASN A 3 20.31 26.25 2.48
C ASN A 3 19.63 24.86 2.42
N TYR A 4 19.09 24.47 1.27
CA TYR A 4 18.45 23.16 1.09
C TYR A 4 19.49 22.03 1.08
N PHE A 5 20.61 22.23 0.35
CA PHE A 5 21.70 21.27 0.33
C PHE A 5 22.35 21.12 1.72
N SER A 6 22.52 22.22 2.46
CA SER A 6 23.07 22.16 3.81
C SER A 6 22.18 21.35 4.77
N SER A 7 20.85 21.50 4.69
CA SER A 7 19.90 20.71 5.48
C SER A 7 19.93 19.22 5.14
N ARG A 8 19.94 18.89 3.84
CA ARG A 8 19.98 17.49 3.39
C ARG A 8 21.31 16.80 3.68
N ILE A 9 22.42 17.52 3.67
CA ILE A 9 23.72 17.01 4.10
C ILE A 9 23.70 16.70 5.60
N ALA A 10 23.15 17.59 6.42
CA ALA A 10 23.03 17.36 7.87
C ALA A 10 22.18 16.12 8.20
N GLU A 11 21.06 15.93 7.49
CA GLU A 11 20.23 14.72 7.60
C GLU A 11 21.01 13.44 7.21
N LEU A 12 21.78 13.49 6.12
CA LEU A 12 22.62 12.37 5.69
C LEU A 12 23.75 12.08 6.67
N GLU A 13 24.33 13.10 7.32
CA GLU A 13 25.36 12.94 8.35
C GLU A 13 24.79 12.35 9.65
N ALA A 14 23.57 12.75 10.04
CA ALA A 14 22.85 12.14 11.15
C ALA A 14 22.55 10.66 10.86
N TYR A 15 22.05 10.35 9.66
CA TYR A 15 21.79 8.98 9.21
C TYR A 15 23.06 8.11 9.18
N ARG A 16 24.18 8.65 8.67
CA ARG A 16 25.49 8.01 8.70
C ARG A 16 25.94 7.65 10.11
N THR A 17 25.64 8.51 11.09
CA THR A 17 26.00 8.30 12.50
C THR A 17 25.14 7.19 13.11
N MET A 18 23.83 7.24 12.90
CA MET A 18 22.91 6.19 13.31
C MET A 18 23.31 4.80 12.76
N CYS A 19 23.65 4.70 11.47
CA CYS A 19 24.10 3.43 10.89
C CYS A 19 25.40 2.91 11.50
N ARG A 20 26.33 3.78 11.92
CA ARG A 20 27.54 3.38 12.63
C ARG A 20 27.22 2.84 14.01
N ASP A 21 26.34 3.52 14.75
CA ASP A 21 25.95 3.11 16.09
C ASP A 21 25.20 1.76 16.07
N GLN A 22 24.34 1.56 15.07
CA GLN A 22 23.69 0.27 14.80
C GLN A 22 24.71 -0.82 14.48
N MET A 23 25.75 -0.53 13.68
CA MET A 23 26.82 -1.48 13.38
C MET A 23 27.62 -1.86 14.63
N ILE A 24 27.96 -0.90 15.48
CA ILE A 24 28.66 -1.14 16.76
C ILE A 24 27.79 -2.01 17.68
N SER A 25 26.48 -1.75 17.72
CA SER A 25 25.55 -2.59 18.49
C SER A 25 25.48 -4.02 17.94
N ILE A 26 25.43 -4.18 16.61
CA ILE A 26 25.43 -5.50 15.96
C ILE A 26 26.74 -6.26 16.23
N GLU A 27 27.87 -5.57 16.23
CA GLU A 27 29.18 -6.15 16.56
C GLU A 27 29.24 -6.63 18.01
N ARG A 28 28.74 -5.83 18.96
CA ARG A 28 28.62 -6.25 20.36
C ARG A 28 27.73 -7.48 20.52
N ILE A 29 26.61 -7.54 19.80
CA ILE A 29 25.71 -8.71 19.81
C ILE A 29 26.40 -9.93 19.19
N LEU A 30 27.19 -9.76 18.11
CA LEU A 30 27.97 -10.85 17.51
C LEU A 30 29.07 -11.37 18.45
N GLU A 31 29.71 -10.49 19.22
CA GLU A 31 30.75 -10.82 20.20
C GLU A 31 30.18 -11.50 21.46
N GLN A 32 29.00 -11.08 21.92
CA GLN A 32 28.33 -11.67 23.08
C GLN A 32 27.72 -13.04 22.78
N ASN A 33 27.26 -13.29 21.54
CA ASN A 33 26.65 -14.57 21.12
C ASN A 33 27.66 -15.67 20.75
N VAL A 34 28.91 -15.59 21.23
CA VAL A 34 29.92 -16.63 20.96
C VAL A 34 29.61 -17.95 21.69
N ASN A 35 28.74 -17.96 22.73
CA ASN A 35 28.53 -19.14 23.58
C ASN A 35 27.10 -19.70 23.72
N GLU A 36 26.04 -19.09 23.16
CA GLU A 36 24.68 -19.67 23.21
C GLU A 36 23.95 -19.51 21.88
N GLN A 37 23.21 -20.55 21.48
CA GLN A 37 22.64 -20.70 20.14
C GLN A 37 21.41 -19.80 19.85
N VAL A 38 21.20 -19.60 18.54
CA VAL A 38 19.94 -19.25 17.84
C VAL A 38 19.58 -17.76 17.68
N ILE A 39 20.55 -16.91 17.39
CA ILE A 39 20.36 -15.95 16.27
C ILE A 39 21.16 -16.52 15.11
N GLN A 40 20.51 -16.78 13.97
CA GLN A 40 21.21 -17.24 12.77
C GLN A 40 22.31 -16.22 12.45
N LYS A 41 23.56 -16.53 12.78
CA LYS A 41 24.74 -15.70 12.58
C LYS A 41 24.80 -15.15 11.14
N SER A 42 24.28 -15.91 10.17
CA SER A 42 24.05 -15.50 8.79
C SER A 42 23.14 -14.28 8.64
N THR A 43 22.02 -14.20 9.35
CA THR A 43 21.10 -13.06 9.34
C THR A 43 21.78 -11.81 9.89
N LEU A 44 22.50 -11.93 11.01
CA LEU A 44 23.18 -10.79 11.61
C LEU A 44 24.36 -10.30 10.77
N LEU A 45 25.09 -11.22 10.13
CA LEU A 45 26.13 -10.89 9.14
C LEU A 45 25.55 -10.25 7.87
N SER A 46 24.37 -10.69 7.41
CA SER A 46 23.66 -10.10 6.27
C SER A 46 23.20 -8.66 6.57
N ILE A 47 22.66 -8.45 7.77
CA ILE A 47 22.31 -7.10 8.26
C ILE A 47 23.58 -6.23 8.33
N LYS A 48 24.70 -6.75 8.86
CA LYS A 48 25.98 -6.04 8.91
C LYS A 48 26.50 -5.66 7.52
N ALA A 49 26.44 -6.58 6.55
CA ALA A 49 26.85 -6.33 5.16
C ALA A 49 25.98 -5.25 4.50
N THR A 50 24.67 -5.26 4.77
CA THR A 50 23.73 -4.25 4.27
C THR A 50 24.06 -2.86 4.82
N HIS A 51 24.29 -2.74 6.14
CA HIS A 51 24.70 -1.47 6.77
C HIS A 51 26.04 -0.96 6.23
N LEU A 52 27.00 -1.86 5.97
CA LEU A 52 28.27 -1.48 5.37
C LEU A 52 28.08 -0.90 3.95
N ALA A 53 27.28 -1.57 3.11
CA ALA A 53 26.98 -1.09 1.76
C ALA A 53 26.25 0.27 1.79
N LEU A 54 25.31 0.44 2.72
CA LEU A 54 24.61 1.71 2.94
C LEU A 54 25.58 2.81 3.36
N LEU A 55 26.49 2.55 4.30
CA LEU A 55 27.50 3.52 4.72
C LEU A 55 28.44 3.91 3.58
N VAL A 56 28.87 2.96 2.75
CA VAL A 56 29.69 3.24 1.56
C VAL A 56 28.94 4.17 0.61
N ASN A 57 27.66 3.90 0.33
CA ASN A 57 26.83 4.75 -0.52
C ASN A 57 26.62 6.14 0.06
N VAL A 58 26.31 6.24 1.36
CA VAL A 58 26.11 7.53 2.05
C VAL A 58 27.40 8.35 2.05
N ASN A 59 28.55 7.74 2.34
CA ASN A 59 29.85 8.41 2.25
C ASN A 59 30.11 8.91 0.82
N HIS A 60 29.82 8.08 -0.19
CA HIS A 60 30.00 8.47 -1.58
C HIS A 60 29.11 9.64 -1.99
N ILE A 61 27.84 9.66 -1.56
CA ILE A 61 26.91 10.77 -1.81
C ILE A 61 27.41 12.05 -1.12
N ILE A 62 27.83 11.96 0.14
CA ILE A 62 28.40 13.10 0.88
C ILE A 62 29.65 13.62 0.17
N ASP A 63 30.53 12.75 -0.30
CA ASP A 63 31.75 13.12 -1.02
C ASP A 63 31.44 13.76 -2.39
N LEU A 64 30.45 13.26 -3.14
CA LEU A 64 30.01 13.87 -4.40
C LEU A 64 29.45 15.27 -4.19
N VAL A 65 28.69 15.48 -3.13
CA VAL A 65 28.10 16.78 -2.77
C VAL A 65 29.19 17.74 -2.27
N LYS A 66 30.10 17.29 -1.41
CA LYS A 66 31.21 18.11 -0.88
C LYS A 66 32.28 18.45 -1.93
N SER A 67 32.54 17.54 -2.87
CA SER A 67 33.51 17.77 -3.95
C SER A 67 32.95 18.56 -5.14
N GLY A 68 31.66 18.91 -5.11
CA GLY A 68 31.00 19.64 -6.20
C GLY A 68 30.92 18.86 -7.52
N LYS A 69 31.16 17.53 -7.48
CA LYS A 69 31.12 16.64 -8.67
C LYS A 69 29.72 16.11 -8.99
N ALA A 70 28.72 16.48 -8.19
CA ALA A 70 27.33 16.17 -8.48
C ALA A 70 26.87 16.97 -9.73
N VAL A 71 26.82 16.30 -10.88
CA VAL A 71 26.22 16.86 -12.10
C VAL A 71 24.70 16.86 -11.90
N ILE A 72 24.15 18.04 -11.61
CA ILE A 72 22.71 18.26 -11.62
C ILE A 72 22.31 18.53 -13.08
N PRO A 73 21.33 17.83 -13.66
CA PRO A 73 20.79 18.23 -14.96
C PRO A 73 20.16 19.62 -14.81
N GLU A 74 20.73 20.63 -15.47
CA GLU A 74 20.13 21.96 -15.50
C GLU A 74 18.78 21.88 -16.23
N THR A 75 17.69 22.05 -15.49
CA THR A 75 16.40 22.44 -16.07
C THR A 75 16.52 23.90 -16.47
N ASN A 76 16.89 24.15 -17.74
CA ASN A 76 16.82 25.47 -18.34
C ASN A 76 15.35 25.85 -18.52
N ASP A 77 14.81 26.53 -17.52
CA ASP A 77 13.62 27.36 -17.70
C ASP A 77 13.84 28.73 -17.07
N SER A 78 13.55 29.74 -17.89
CA SER A 78 13.46 31.18 -17.58
C SER A 78 14.68 32.07 -17.86
N ALA A 79 14.53 32.77 -18.99
CA ALA A 79 14.92 34.17 -19.24
C ALA A 79 16.19 34.46 -20.05
N ARG A 80 16.01 34.63 -21.37
CA ARG A 80 16.45 35.88 -22.01
C ARG A 80 15.53 36.33 -23.14
N LYS A 81 14.89 37.48 -22.88
CA LYS A 81 14.12 38.34 -23.77
C LYS A 81 14.89 38.70 -25.05
N MET A 82 14.09 38.86 -26.11
CA MET A 82 14.32 39.65 -27.34
C MET A 82 15.42 40.72 -27.23
N LYS A 83 16.36 40.68 -28.18
CA LYS A 83 16.84 41.88 -28.88
C LYS A 83 16.97 41.59 -30.38
N SER A 84 16.41 42.53 -31.13
CA SER A 84 16.27 42.61 -32.57
C SER A 84 17.60 42.72 -33.33
N MET A 85 17.60 42.21 -34.57
CA MET A 85 17.95 42.90 -35.83
C MET A 85 19.03 42.24 -36.72
N ASN A 86 18.57 41.76 -37.88
CA ASN A 86 19.15 41.77 -39.24
C ASN A 86 20.63 41.38 -39.49
N ASN A 87 20.85 40.30 -40.24
CA ASN A 87 21.33 40.28 -41.66
C ASN A 87 21.78 38.84 -42.03
N ILE A 88 21.12 38.17 -42.99
CA ILE A 88 21.46 38.06 -44.43
C ILE A 88 22.67 37.15 -44.75
N ASN A 89 22.36 36.14 -45.59
CA ASN A 89 23.16 35.40 -46.59
C ASN A 89 23.77 34.01 -46.28
N ASN A 90 23.16 33.02 -46.94
CA ASN A 90 23.73 32.04 -47.90
C ASN A 90 24.97 31.22 -47.50
N ASN A 91 24.82 29.89 -47.37
CA ASN A 91 24.97 28.95 -48.50
C ASN A 91 24.93 27.47 -48.06
N LYS A 92 24.54 26.65 -49.05
CA LYS A 92 24.45 25.18 -49.12
C LYS A 92 25.61 24.39 -48.46
N VAL A 93 25.31 23.18 -48.00
CA VAL A 93 25.71 21.87 -48.62
C VAL A 93 25.49 20.73 -47.60
N ALA A 94 24.77 19.69 -48.01
CA ALA A 94 24.74 18.38 -47.36
C ALA A 94 25.89 17.50 -47.87
N PRO A 95 26.32 16.46 -47.13
CA PRO A 95 26.29 15.14 -47.76
C PRO A 95 25.85 13.99 -46.85
N GLN A 96 25.39 12.94 -47.52
CA GLN A 96 24.91 11.67 -47.01
C GLN A 96 26.00 10.60 -46.79
N HIS A 97 25.68 9.62 -45.93
CA HIS A 97 26.05 8.19 -45.89
C HIS A 97 27.53 7.73 -45.84
N LYS A 98 27.87 6.90 -44.83
CA LYS A 98 27.92 5.42 -44.92
C LYS A 98 28.18 4.72 -43.56
N PRO A 99 27.72 3.46 -43.38
CA PRO A 99 27.83 2.67 -42.14
C PRO A 99 29.09 1.78 -42.13
N LEU A 100 29.55 1.38 -40.94
CA LEU A 100 30.65 0.44 -40.77
C LEU A 100 30.25 -0.77 -39.89
N SER A 101 30.91 -1.87 -40.24
CA SER A 101 30.58 -3.28 -40.09
C SER A 101 30.96 -3.96 -38.77
N ARG A 102 30.11 -4.91 -38.38
CA ARG A 102 30.31 -6.33 -37.98
C ARG A 102 31.72 -6.88 -37.64
N MET A 103 31.67 -7.72 -36.57
CA MET A 103 32.50 -8.89 -36.18
C MET A 103 33.70 -8.65 -35.22
N ASN A 104 33.61 -9.21 -34.00
CA ASN A 104 34.29 -10.48 -33.67
C ASN A 104 33.83 -11.07 -32.32
N SER A 105 33.47 -12.34 -32.39
CA SER A 105 33.30 -13.29 -31.29
C SER A 105 34.67 -13.74 -30.74
N VAL A 106 34.82 -13.88 -29.43
CA VAL A 106 35.96 -14.59 -28.82
C VAL A 106 35.47 -15.66 -27.85
N GLN A 107 36.10 -16.83 -27.99
CA GLN A 107 35.78 -18.11 -27.41
C GLN A 107 36.23 -18.26 -25.95
N ILE A 108 35.57 -19.22 -25.30
CA ILE A 108 35.82 -19.81 -23.98
C ILE A 108 37.17 -20.55 -23.97
N ALA A 109 37.98 -20.32 -22.92
CA ALA A 109 39.07 -21.23 -22.54
C ALA A 109 39.05 -21.46 -21.02
N LYS A 110 39.02 -22.73 -20.64
CA LYS A 110 39.16 -23.28 -19.28
C LYS A 110 40.64 -23.31 -18.90
N GLU A 111 41.00 -22.87 -17.69
CA GLU A 111 42.23 -23.33 -17.02
C GLU A 111 42.00 -23.59 -15.52
N ILE A 112 42.64 -24.66 -15.06
CA ILE A 112 42.54 -25.35 -13.77
C ILE A 112 43.77 -24.94 -12.91
N PRO A 113 43.66 -24.81 -11.57
CA PRO A 113 44.75 -24.33 -10.73
C PRO A 113 45.71 -25.46 -10.30
N PRO A 114 46.99 -25.18 -9.99
CA PRO A 114 47.87 -26.17 -9.37
C PRO A 114 47.80 -26.09 -7.84
N LYS A 115 47.71 -27.28 -7.23
CA LYS A 115 48.00 -27.57 -5.82
C LYS A 115 49.52 -27.61 -5.59
N ARG A 116 49.98 -27.13 -4.43
CA ARG A 116 51.19 -27.60 -3.71
C ARG A 116 51.05 -27.21 -2.24
N GLU A 117 50.76 -28.20 -1.39
CA GLU A 117 51.71 -28.93 -0.54
C GLU A 117 52.05 -28.21 0.76
N ILE A 118 51.45 -28.74 1.83
CA ILE A 118 51.72 -28.46 3.23
C ILE A 118 52.97 -29.24 3.61
N SER A 119 53.98 -28.57 4.15
CA SER A 119 55.02 -29.22 4.95
C SER A 119 55.33 -28.38 6.18
N THR A 120 55.43 -29.09 7.28
CA THR A 120 55.59 -28.70 8.66
C THR A 120 56.96 -28.09 8.95
N LYS A 121 57.03 -27.13 9.89
CA LYS A 121 58.03 -27.10 10.97
C LYS A 121 57.74 -25.99 12.00
N SER A 122 57.55 -26.46 13.22
CA SER A 122 57.80 -25.82 14.51
C SER A 122 59.07 -24.95 14.51
N ASN A 123 59.11 -23.82 15.23
CA ASN A 123 59.45 -23.76 16.66
C ASN A 123 59.68 -22.30 17.14
N THR A 124 59.26 -22.03 18.38
CA THR A 124 59.87 -21.15 19.41
C THR A 124 60.19 -19.67 19.13
N GLY A 125 59.63 -18.80 19.98
CA GLY A 125 60.12 -17.44 20.19
C GLY A 125 59.31 -16.67 21.24
N TYR A 126 59.64 -16.88 22.51
CA TYR A 126 59.19 -16.10 23.67
C TYR A 126 59.56 -14.62 23.52
N ALA A 127 58.64 -13.72 23.89
CA ALA A 127 58.97 -12.49 24.64
C ALA A 127 57.66 -11.88 25.18
N SER A 128 57.52 -11.95 26.49
CA SER A 128 56.56 -11.21 27.31
C SER A 128 56.89 -9.73 27.31
N ASP A 129 55.89 -8.85 27.38
CA ASP A 129 55.98 -7.72 28.31
C ASP A 129 54.59 -7.30 28.79
N ASP A 130 54.41 -7.40 30.10
CA ASP A 130 53.26 -6.94 30.85
C ASP A 130 53.40 -5.43 31.08
N THR A 131 52.29 -4.69 30.96
CA THR A 131 52.10 -3.48 31.78
C THR A 131 50.63 -3.28 32.05
N GLN A 132 50.21 -3.75 33.22
CA GLN A 132 48.95 -3.35 33.84
C GLN A 132 49.08 -1.91 34.36
N THR A 133 48.09 -1.07 34.08
CA THR A 133 47.85 0.14 34.89
C THR A 133 46.36 0.23 35.18
N THR A 134 46.03 -0.05 36.42
CA THR A 134 44.74 0.17 37.07
C THR A 134 44.57 1.65 37.37
N THR A 135 43.43 2.26 37.03
CA THR A 135 42.98 3.49 37.70
C THR A 135 41.46 3.48 37.85
N ARG A 136 41.04 3.77 39.09
CA ARG A 136 39.67 3.80 39.60
C ARG A 136 38.91 5.06 39.16
N THR A 137 37.63 4.85 38.88
CA THR A 137 36.43 5.65 39.21
C THR A 137 36.51 7.18 39.24
N PHE A 138 35.73 7.83 38.37
CA PHE A 138 35.02 9.07 38.70
C PHE A 138 33.58 9.02 38.18
N LYS A 139 32.65 9.25 39.11
CA LYS A 139 31.22 9.48 38.90
C LYS A 139 31.05 11.01 38.89
N ALA A 140 30.42 11.57 37.87
CA ALA A 140 29.93 12.94 37.89
C ALA A 140 28.61 13.00 37.12
N ASP A 141 27.53 13.07 37.88
CA ASP A 141 26.24 13.56 37.41
C ASP A 141 26.37 15.08 37.21
N LEU A 142 25.99 15.59 36.04
CA LEU A 142 25.35 16.90 35.93
C LEU A 142 24.50 16.95 34.67
N ASP A 143 23.21 17.07 34.93
CA ASP A 143 22.10 17.28 34.03
C ASP A 143 22.04 18.76 33.59
N VAL A 144 22.00 19.03 32.28
CA VAL A 144 21.44 20.26 31.68
C VAL A 144 20.83 19.90 30.32
N THR A 145 19.53 20.15 30.26
CA THR A 145 18.53 20.09 29.19
C THR A 145 18.89 20.81 27.89
N SER A 146 18.52 20.23 26.74
CA SER A 146 18.07 21.01 25.56
C SER A 146 17.17 20.15 24.67
N ASP A 147 15.99 20.71 24.42
CA ASP A 147 14.83 20.14 23.74
C ASP A 147 15.10 19.70 22.30
N CYS A 148 14.47 18.58 21.92
CA CYS A 148 13.90 18.32 20.59
C CYS A 148 12.78 17.28 20.78
N ASP A 149 11.56 17.82 20.91
CA ASP A 149 10.25 17.16 20.80
C ASP A 149 10.16 16.36 19.46
N GLU A 150 9.26 15.41 19.18
CA GLU A 150 7.96 15.03 19.72
C GLU A 150 7.58 13.74 18.96
N TRP A 151 7.37 12.60 19.63
CA TRP A 151 6.62 11.46 19.06
C TRP A 151 5.76 10.87 20.18
N HIS A 152 4.65 11.55 20.47
CA HIS A 152 3.55 10.98 21.22
C HIS A 152 2.28 11.11 20.40
N ASP A 153 1.65 9.98 20.13
CA ASP A 153 0.21 9.81 20.22
C ASP A 153 -0.04 8.37 20.66
N ALA A 154 -0.17 8.24 21.98
CA ALA A 154 -0.75 7.10 22.66
C ALA A 154 -2.05 7.61 23.28
N ASP A 155 -3.19 7.16 22.75
CA ASP A 155 -4.46 7.28 23.46
C ASP A 155 -4.83 5.92 24.05
N ASP A 156 -4.59 5.83 25.37
CA ASP A 156 -5.21 4.89 26.28
C ASP A 156 -6.71 5.24 26.42
N PHE A 157 -7.61 4.38 25.93
CA PHE A 157 -8.99 4.36 26.40
C PHE A 157 -9.20 3.15 27.31
N LYS A 158 -9.10 3.44 28.62
CA LYS A 158 -9.56 2.60 29.71
C LYS A 158 -11.07 2.81 29.88
N LEU A 159 -11.89 1.79 29.65
CA LEU A 159 -13.25 1.73 30.18
C LEU A 159 -13.37 0.55 31.13
N SER A 160 -13.53 0.90 32.40
CA SER A 160 -13.97 0.06 33.49
C SER A 160 -15.49 0.17 33.66
N VAL A 161 -16.05 -0.82 34.37
CA VAL A 161 -17.39 -0.87 35.01
C VAL A 161 -18.51 -1.35 34.06
N ASP A 162 -19.39 -2.31 34.39
CA ASP A 162 -19.50 -3.32 35.45
C ASP A 162 -20.63 -4.27 35.02
N SER A 163 -20.65 -5.43 35.66
CA SER A 163 -21.58 -6.54 35.48
C SER A 163 -22.98 -6.20 36.01
N GLY A 164 -24.01 -6.83 35.45
CA GLY A 164 -25.37 -6.78 35.98
C GLY A 164 -26.25 -7.85 35.35
N GLU A 165 -26.23 -9.05 35.94
CA GLU A 165 -27.26 -10.08 35.82
C GLU A 165 -28.57 -9.61 36.48
N GLU A 166 -29.71 -10.06 35.94
CA GLU A 166 -30.96 -10.50 36.61
C GLU A 166 -32.07 -10.57 35.54
N ALA A 167 -32.54 -11.74 35.08
CA ALA A 167 -33.38 -12.75 35.73
C ALA A 167 -34.89 -12.41 35.79
N MET A 168 -35.66 -13.28 35.13
CA MET A 168 -36.85 -13.97 35.66
C MET A 168 -38.27 -13.37 35.47
N GLU A 169 -39.08 -14.18 34.75
CA GLU A 169 -40.50 -14.53 34.91
C GLU A 169 -41.57 -13.48 35.28
N SER A 170 -42.72 -13.52 34.58
CA SER A 170 -43.85 -14.38 34.99
C SER A 170 -45.15 -14.09 34.22
N ARG A 171 -45.85 -15.20 33.88
CA ARG A 171 -47.30 -15.52 34.03
C ARG A 171 -48.38 -14.45 33.71
N ALA A 172 -49.59 -14.75 33.26
CA ALA A 172 -50.30 -15.93 32.76
C ALA A 172 -51.72 -15.47 32.37
N ASP A 173 -52.31 -16.13 31.37
CA ASP A 173 -53.69 -16.65 31.30
C ASP A 173 -54.98 -15.78 31.30
N THR A 174 -55.61 -15.78 30.10
CA THR A 174 -57.01 -16.14 29.72
C THR A 174 -58.25 -15.31 30.19
N PRO A 175 -59.49 -15.52 29.65
CA PRO A 175 -59.98 -15.95 28.31
C PRO A 175 -61.24 -15.19 27.77
N VAL A 176 -61.72 -15.62 26.58
CA VAL A 176 -63.12 -15.58 26.04
C VAL A 176 -63.63 -14.32 25.30
N SER A 177 -63.89 -14.42 23.98
CA SER A 177 -65.25 -14.68 23.45
C SER A 177 -65.27 -14.77 21.91
N VAL A 178 -66.12 -15.67 21.44
CA VAL A 178 -66.41 -16.06 20.06
C VAL A 178 -67.48 -15.13 19.47
N ALA A 179 -67.32 -14.67 18.23
CA ALA A 179 -68.41 -14.62 17.22
C ALA A 179 -67.96 -14.06 15.84
N GLN A 180 -68.29 -14.86 14.81
CA GLN A 180 -68.79 -14.48 13.48
C GLN A 180 -67.86 -13.85 12.42
N GLU A 181 -67.25 -14.76 11.66
CA GLU A 181 -67.37 -14.90 10.20
C GLU A 181 -68.09 -13.75 9.44
N ASN A 182 -67.30 -12.99 8.69
CA ASN A 182 -67.73 -12.32 7.46
C ASN A 182 -66.63 -12.47 6.41
N THR A 183 -66.97 -13.19 5.36
CA THR A 183 -66.23 -13.32 4.11
C THR A 183 -66.17 -11.98 3.39
N GLU A 184 -65.01 -11.33 3.41
CA GLU A 184 -64.64 -10.29 2.45
C GLU A 184 -63.29 -10.63 1.82
N THR A 185 -63.31 -10.66 0.49
CA THR A 185 -62.20 -10.97 -0.40
C THR A 185 -61.02 -10.02 -0.13
N PRO A 186 -59.80 -10.48 0.15
CA PRO A 186 -58.68 -9.57 0.35
C PRO A 186 -58.29 -8.96 -0.99
N ALA A 187 -58.50 -7.64 -1.10
CA ALA A 187 -57.95 -6.80 -2.15
C ALA A 187 -56.44 -7.07 -2.32
N PRO A 188 -55.90 -7.03 -3.55
CA PRO A 188 -54.51 -7.38 -3.77
C PRO A 188 -53.61 -6.46 -2.94
N GLN A 189 -52.84 -7.09 -2.05
CA GLN A 189 -51.79 -6.48 -1.26
C GLN A 189 -50.96 -5.59 -2.17
N LYS A 190 -50.95 -4.29 -1.89
CA LYS A 190 -50.00 -3.36 -2.48
C LYS A 190 -48.62 -3.80 -2.01
N LYS A 191 -47.97 -4.67 -2.80
CA LYS A 191 -46.52 -4.83 -2.78
C LYS A 191 -45.94 -3.41 -2.74
N PHE A 192 -45.05 -3.19 -1.78
CA PHE A 192 -44.27 -1.96 -1.71
C PHE A 192 -43.62 -1.75 -3.08
N ARG A 193 -44.21 -0.87 -3.89
CA ARG A 193 -43.55 -0.33 -5.06
C ARG A 193 -42.75 0.85 -4.49
N PRO A 194 -41.42 0.84 -4.50
CA PRO A 194 -40.69 2.06 -4.25
C PRO A 194 -40.96 2.99 -5.43
N ASN A 195 -42.04 3.77 -5.33
CA ASN A 195 -42.36 4.85 -6.24
C ASN A 195 -41.60 6.09 -5.76
N SER A 196 -40.38 6.24 -6.27
CA SER A 196 -39.68 7.48 -6.62
C SER A 196 -38.23 7.08 -6.81
N GLU A 197 -37.64 7.39 -7.97
CA GLU A 197 -36.20 7.58 -8.09
C GLU A 197 -35.81 8.60 -7.01
N LYS A 198 -35.52 8.14 -5.80
CA LYS A 198 -34.80 8.96 -4.85
C LYS A 198 -33.42 9.07 -5.46
N ASP A 199 -33.07 10.25 -5.94
CA ASP A 199 -31.71 10.56 -6.34
C ASP A 199 -30.79 10.14 -5.19
N LEU A 200 -30.11 9.00 -5.39
CA LEU A 200 -29.11 8.52 -4.44
C LEU A 200 -28.05 9.62 -4.33
N PRO A 201 -27.51 9.91 -3.15
CA PRO A 201 -26.64 11.07 -2.93
C PRO A 201 -25.36 11.04 -3.80
N PHE A 202 -24.98 9.87 -4.29
CA PHE A 202 -23.86 9.64 -5.20
C PHE A 202 -24.29 9.00 -6.54
N GLY A 203 -25.60 8.90 -6.78
CA GLY A 203 -26.29 8.16 -7.85
C GLY A 203 -26.11 6.66 -7.80
N HIS A 204 -26.35 6.01 -8.93
CA HIS A 204 -26.33 4.55 -9.09
C HIS A 204 -25.23 4.12 -10.06
N TYR A 205 -24.79 2.87 -9.95
CA TYR A 205 -23.86 2.22 -10.89
C TYR A 205 -24.49 0.97 -11.51
N ASP A 206 -25.82 1.01 -11.68
CA ASP A 206 -26.63 -0.09 -12.22
C ASP A 206 -26.38 -0.33 -13.72
N ILE A 207 -25.99 0.73 -14.44
CA ILE A 207 -25.71 0.71 -15.87
C ILE A 207 -24.30 1.27 -16.07
N MET A 208 -23.48 0.60 -16.88
CA MET A 208 -22.16 1.10 -17.26
C MET A 208 -22.32 2.35 -18.12
N GLU A 209 -21.68 3.44 -17.72
CA GLU A 209 -21.69 4.72 -18.42
C GLU A 209 -20.50 4.89 -19.37
N ILE A 210 -19.44 4.09 -19.22
CA ILE A 210 -18.34 4.07 -20.18
C ILE A 210 -18.83 3.66 -21.58
N GLU A 211 -18.57 4.53 -22.56
CA GLU A 211 -19.00 4.28 -23.94
C GLU A 211 -18.32 3.02 -24.52
N THR A 212 -19.10 2.18 -25.19
CA THR A 212 -18.60 0.95 -25.84
C THR A 212 -17.60 1.21 -26.96
N THR A 213 -17.57 2.44 -27.47
CA THR A 213 -16.61 2.96 -28.47
C THR A 213 -15.26 3.31 -27.85
N SER A 214 -15.18 3.47 -26.52
CA SER A 214 -13.92 3.75 -25.83
C SER A 214 -12.96 2.57 -25.94
N ASN A 215 -11.70 2.86 -26.27
CA ASN A 215 -10.64 1.85 -26.31
C ASN A 215 -10.44 1.13 -24.97
N LEU A 216 -10.86 1.75 -23.86
CA LEU A 216 -10.76 1.17 -22.52
C LEU A 216 -11.94 0.23 -22.18
N PHE A 217 -13.07 0.33 -22.88
CA PHE A 217 -14.27 -0.45 -22.53
C PHE A 217 -14.03 -1.97 -22.53
N PRO A 218 -13.50 -2.60 -23.61
CA PRO A 218 -13.31 -4.06 -23.63
C PRO A 218 -12.34 -4.53 -22.54
N PHE A 219 -11.35 -3.70 -22.23
CA PHE A 219 -10.37 -3.97 -21.19
C PHE A 219 -10.99 -3.93 -19.80
N VAL A 220 -11.76 -2.89 -19.49
CA VAL A 220 -12.43 -2.69 -18.20
C VAL A 220 -13.48 -3.76 -17.94
N ASP A 221 -14.28 -4.11 -18.95
CA ASP A 221 -15.33 -5.12 -18.80
C ASP A 221 -14.75 -6.51 -18.50
N THR A 222 -13.73 -6.92 -19.27
CA THR A 222 -13.00 -8.18 -19.04
C THR A 222 -12.32 -8.18 -17.67
N LEU A 223 -11.62 -7.09 -17.33
CA LEU A 223 -10.93 -6.92 -16.05
C LEU A 223 -11.89 -7.09 -14.87
N ALA A 224 -13.08 -6.49 -14.95
CA ALA A 224 -14.03 -6.54 -13.86
C ALA A 224 -14.62 -7.93 -13.65
N GLU A 225 -14.84 -8.71 -14.71
CA GLU A 225 -15.21 -10.12 -14.56
C GLU A 225 -14.09 -10.97 -13.97
N GLU A 226 -12.85 -10.80 -14.45
CA GLU A 226 -11.70 -11.56 -13.97
C GLU A 226 -11.43 -11.27 -12.48
N GLN A 227 -11.36 -9.99 -12.11
CA GLN A 227 -11.14 -9.59 -10.72
C GLN A 227 -12.28 -10.02 -9.80
N LEU A 228 -13.54 -10.02 -10.29
CA LEU A 228 -14.67 -10.53 -9.52
C LEU A 228 -14.55 -12.04 -9.28
N LYS A 229 -14.24 -12.83 -10.31
CA LYS A 229 -14.01 -14.28 -10.19
C LYS A 229 -12.89 -14.57 -9.19
N HIS A 230 -11.78 -13.84 -9.26
CA HIS A 230 -10.67 -13.98 -8.31
C HIS A 230 -11.02 -13.56 -6.88
N ALA A 231 -11.81 -12.48 -6.71
CA ALA A 231 -12.22 -12.03 -5.39
C ALA A 231 -13.17 -13.02 -4.72
N LEU A 232 -14.13 -13.58 -5.46
CA LEU A 232 -15.11 -14.54 -4.93
C LEU A 232 -14.52 -15.94 -4.69
N ALA A 233 -13.40 -16.29 -5.34
CA ALA A 233 -12.71 -17.56 -5.10
C ALA A 233 -12.30 -17.68 -3.62
N GLY A 234 -12.54 -18.85 -3.00
CA GLY A 234 -12.22 -19.08 -1.59
C GLY A 234 -10.73 -18.92 -1.24
N VAL A 235 -10.43 -18.91 0.06
CA VAL A 235 -9.05 -19.00 0.59
C VAL A 235 -8.68 -20.42 1.02
N GLU A 236 -9.56 -21.37 0.74
CA GLU A 236 -9.40 -22.79 1.00
C GLU A 236 -8.26 -23.33 0.08
N ASP A 237 -7.54 -24.37 0.52
CA ASP A 237 -6.37 -25.02 -0.13
C ASP A 237 -4.99 -24.86 0.55
N ASN A 238 -4.90 -24.31 1.77
CA ASN A 238 -3.62 -24.13 2.51
C ASN A 238 -2.55 -23.28 1.78
N VAL A 239 -2.89 -22.66 0.65
CA VAL A 239 -1.97 -21.81 -0.13
C VAL A 239 -1.94 -20.38 0.42
N TRP A 240 -2.97 -20.00 1.17
CA TRP A 240 -3.12 -18.70 1.79
C TRP A 240 -2.63 -18.72 3.24
N THR A 241 -1.83 -17.73 3.62
CA THR A 241 -1.37 -17.54 4.99
C THR A 241 -2.13 -16.39 5.64
N LEU A 242 -2.90 -16.67 6.69
CA LEU A 242 -3.50 -15.64 7.54
C LEU A 242 -2.38 -14.89 8.28
N PHE A 243 -2.30 -13.57 8.11
CA PHE A 243 -1.26 -12.74 8.76
C PHE A 243 -1.82 -11.64 9.66
N ALA A 244 -3.10 -11.33 9.56
CA ALA A 244 -3.77 -10.39 10.45
C ALA A 244 -5.24 -10.79 10.65
N GLU A 245 -5.72 -10.63 11.87
CA GLU A 245 -7.11 -10.84 12.27
C GLU A 245 -7.48 -9.77 13.31
N ASP A 246 -8.58 -9.06 13.07
CA ASP A 246 -9.10 -8.00 13.96
C ASP A 246 -10.63 -8.03 13.90
N GLY A 247 -11.26 -8.66 14.90
CA GLY A 247 -12.69 -8.88 14.94
C GLY A 247 -13.21 -9.64 13.71
N ALA A 248 -14.03 -8.97 12.89
CA ALA A 248 -14.57 -9.54 11.66
C ALA A 248 -13.63 -9.39 10.44
N MET A 249 -12.50 -8.69 10.59
CA MET A 249 -11.50 -8.52 9.53
C MET A 249 -10.49 -9.66 9.58
N LYS A 250 -10.25 -10.32 8.43
CA LYS A 250 -9.19 -11.32 8.27
C LYS A 250 -8.40 -11.04 7.00
N MET A 251 -7.07 -11.14 7.08
CA MET A 251 -6.17 -10.87 5.97
C MET A 251 -5.23 -12.03 5.68
N TYR A 252 -5.17 -12.39 4.41
CA TYR A 252 -4.44 -13.51 3.87
C TYR A 252 -3.43 -13.01 2.84
N THR A 253 -2.27 -13.65 2.79
CA THR A 253 -1.25 -13.39 1.78
C THR A 253 -0.67 -14.70 1.26
N ARG A 254 -0.11 -14.67 0.06
CA ARG A 254 0.72 -15.77 -0.46
C ARG A 254 2.05 -15.17 -0.90
N GLU A 255 3.16 -15.69 -0.39
CA GLU A 255 4.47 -15.19 -0.77
C GLU A 255 4.83 -15.72 -2.17
N ILE A 256 4.99 -14.81 -3.13
CA ILE A 256 5.36 -15.11 -4.52
C ILE A 256 6.45 -14.13 -4.95
N GLU A 257 7.44 -14.64 -5.68
CA GLU A 257 8.46 -13.81 -6.30
C GLU A 257 8.45 -14.00 -7.81
N GLU A 258 8.40 -12.89 -8.55
CA GLU A 258 8.52 -12.84 -10.00
C GLU A 258 9.78 -12.05 -10.35
N GLY A 259 10.72 -12.69 -11.05
CA GLY A 259 11.99 -12.04 -11.40
C GLY A 259 12.82 -11.57 -10.19
N GLY A 260 12.67 -12.22 -9.03
CA GLY A 260 13.32 -11.83 -7.77
C GLY A 260 12.67 -10.64 -7.06
N LEU A 261 11.49 -10.19 -7.52
CA LEU A 261 10.70 -9.15 -6.88
C LEU A 261 9.47 -9.77 -6.21
N PRO A 262 9.11 -9.34 -4.99
CA PRO A 262 7.91 -9.83 -4.32
C PRO A 262 6.66 -9.29 -5.00
N VAL A 263 5.75 -10.18 -5.37
CA VAL A 263 4.45 -9.89 -6.00
C VAL A 263 3.32 -10.58 -5.23
N ASP A 264 3.48 -10.63 -3.91
CA ASP A 264 2.60 -11.35 -2.99
C ASP A 264 1.13 -10.91 -3.19
N PRO A 265 0.23 -11.78 -3.69
CA PRO A 265 -1.18 -11.47 -3.68
C PRO A 265 -1.72 -11.48 -2.25
N LEU A 266 -2.57 -10.51 -1.97
CA LEU A 266 -3.23 -10.33 -0.69
C LEU A 266 -4.74 -10.36 -0.89
N LYS A 267 -5.42 -10.98 0.07
CA LYS A 267 -6.87 -11.01 0.14
C LYS A 267 -7.30 -10.69 1.57
N ALA A 268 -8.26 -9.78 1.73
CA ALA A 268 -8.90 -9.49 3.00
C ALA A 268 -10.40 -9.73 2.88
N VAL A 269 -10.98 -10.27 3.95
CA VAL A 269 -12.43 -10.38 4.12
C VAL A 269 -12.81 -9.59 5.36
N HIS A 270 -13.89 -8.81 5.28
CA HIS A 270 -14.34 -7.98 6.37
C HIS A 270 -15.87 -7.86 6.36
N GLN A 271 -16.44 -7.54 7.51
CA GLN A 271 -17.87 -7.29 7.67
C GLN A 271 -18.06 -6.04 8.53
N VAL A 272 -18.85 -5.10 8.02
CA VAL A 272 -19.07 -3.78 8.63
C VAL A 272 -20.57 -3.53 8.76
N LYS A 273 -21.03 -3.31 10.00
CA LYS A 273 -22.42 -2.95 10.29
C LYS A 273 -22.65 -1.46 10.04
N GLY A 274 -23.86 -1.05 9.64
CA GLY A 274 -24.19 0.39 9.54
C GLY A 274 -23.93 1.04 8.20
N VAL A 275 -23.40 0.31 7.21
CA VAL A 275 -23.01 0.83 5.90
C VAL A 275 -23.53 -0.10 4.82
N THR A 276 -23.92 0.44 3.66
CA THR A 276 -24.24 -0.35 2.46
C THR A 276 -23.03 -0.48 1.54
N ALA A 277 -23.04 -1.47 0.66
CA ALA A 277 -22.01 -1.66 -0.35
C ALA A 277 -21.85 -0.41 -1.23
N LEU A 278 -22.95 0.19 -1.67
CA LEU A 278 -22.91 1.39 -2.49
C LEU A 278 -22.20 2.56 -1.78
N GLU A 279 -22.51 2.80 -0.51
CA GLU A 279 -21.85 3.84 0.29
C GLU A 279 -20.35 3.57 0.45
N PHE A 280 -19.99 2.33 0.80
CA PHE A 280 -18.59 1.94 1.01
C PHE A 280 -17.77 2.08 -0.28
N MET A 281 -18.33 1.62 -1.39
CA MET A 281 -17.69 1.64 -2.70
C MET A 281 -17.57 3.04 -3.28
N HIS A 282 -18.54 3.92 -3.00
CA HIS A 282 -18.46 5.34 -3.38
C HIS A 282 -17.21 6.01 -2.80
N TYR A 283 -16.96 5.89 -1.49
CA TYR A 283 -15.79 6.51 -0.86
C TYR A 283 -14.47 5.84 -1.26
N PHE A 284 -14.50 4.56 -1.69
CA PHE A 284 -13.32 3.86 -2.18
C PHE A 284 -12.94 4.31 -3.60
N PHE A 285 -13.94 4.44 -4.47
CA PHE A 285 -13.78 4.80 -5.89
C PHE A 285 -13.48 6.29 -6.09
N ASP A 286 -14.23 7.16 -5.41
CA ASP A 286 -14.22 8.59 -5.73
C ASP A 286 -12.92 9.26 -5.26
N ALA A 287 -12.16 9.73 -6.25
CA ALA A 287 -10.87 10.37 -6.09
C ALA A 287 -10.87 11.56 -5.10
N ARG A 288 -12.00 12.23 -4.92
CA ARG A 288 -12.13 13.41 -4.04
C ARG A 288 -11.86 13.06 -2.58
N TYR A 289 -12.20 11.85 -2.15
CA TYR A 289 -12.05 11.41 -0.77
C TYR A 289 -10.75 10.62 -0.52
N LYS A 290 -10.04 10.23 -1.59
CA LYS A 290 -8.90 9.31 -1.51
C LYS A 290 -7.83 9.78 -0.51
N LYS A 291 -7.49 11.08 -0.51
CA LYS A 291 -6.47 11.65 0.37
C LYS A 291 -6.92 11.79 1.83
N ASP A 292 -8.21 11.73 2.11
CA ASP A 292 -8.74 11.88 3.47
C ASP A 292 -8.44 10.64 4.32
N TRP A 293 -8.41 9.47 3.69
CA TRP A 293 -8.22 8.18 4.36
C TRP A 293 -6.92 7.47 3.95
N ASP A 294 -6.37 7.72 2.76
CA ASP A 294 -5.17 7.05 2.29
C ASP A 294 -3.91 7.80 2.70
N HIS A 295 -3.35 7.40 3.84
CA HIS A 295 -2.12 7.97 4.38
C HIS A 295 -0.84 7.53 3.66
N THR A 296 -0.94 6.64 2.66
CA THR A 296 0.23 6.17 1.89
C THR A 296 0.56 7.08 0.70
N LEU A 297 -0.33 8.03 0.38
CA LEU A 297 -0.16 8.95 -0.75
C LEU A 297 0.59 10.22 -0.35
N ASP A 298 1.54 10.64 -1.18
CA ASP A 298 2.13 11.98 -1.16
C ASP A 298 1.29 12.94 -2.03
N SER A 299 0.92 12.49 -3.23
CA SER A 299 0.08 13.27 -4.13
C SER A 299 -0.72 12.39 -5.08
N MET A 300 -1.79 12.95 -5.63
CA MET A 300 -2.71 12.28 -6.53
C MET A 300 -3.27 13.31 -7.51
N SER A 301 -3.44 12.90 -8.77
CA SER A 301 -4.12 13.67 -9.80
C SER A 301 -5.02 12.77 -10.64
N ILE A 302 -6.18 13.29 -11.03
CA ILE A 302 -7.03 12.68 -12.04
C ILE A 302 -6.43 13.04 -13.40
N VAL A 303 -5.99 12.02 -14.13
CA VAL A 303 -5.41 12.17 -15.48
C VAL A 303 -6.52 12.35 -16.51
N GLU A 304 -7.57 11.55 -16.38
CA GLU A 304 -8.70 11.53 -17.31
C GLU A 304 -9.96 11.05 -16.59
N VAL A 305 -11.08 11.71 -16.85
CA VAL A 305 -12.41 11.21 -16.49
C VAL A 305 -13.00 10.64 -17.77
N VAL A 306 -12.99 9.32 -17.89
CA VAL A 306 -13.47 8.61 -19.10
C VAL A 306 -14.99 8.58 -19.10
N ALA A 307 -15.57 8.29 -17.95
CA ALA A 307 -16.99 8.34 -17.66
C ALA A 307 -17.19 8.54 -16.15
N ARG A 308 -18.44 8.66 -15.69
CA ARG A 308 -18.74 8.80 -14.25
C ARG A 308 -18.27 7.60 -13.42
N ASP A 309 -18.32 6.42 -14.03
CA ASP A 309 -17.95 5.14 -13.43
C ASP A 309 -16.49 4.76 -13.69
N THR A 310 -15.73 5.57 -14.46
CA THR A 310 -14.40 5.20 -14.93
C THR A 310 -13.45 6.39 -14.98
N VAL A 311 -12.37 6.34 -14.20
CA VAL A 311 -11.37 7.40 -14.11
C VAL A 311 -9.95 6.85 -14.23
N VAL A 312 -9.03 7.63 -14.80
CA VAL A 312 -7.60 7.32 -14.82
C VAL A 312 -6.90 8.18 -13.78
N LEU A 313 -6.14 7.53 -12.90
CA LEU A 313 -5.51 8.15 -11.73
C LEU A 313 -4.00 7.98 -11.78
N HIS A 314 -3.29 9.06 -11.48
CA HIS A 314 -1.84 9.04 -11.22
C HIS A 314 -1.61 9.36 -9.74
N GLN A 315 -0.88 8.51 -9.05
CA GLN A 315 -0.57 8.64 -7.64
C GLN A 315 0.94 8.55 -7.40
N LYS A 316 1.43 9.38 -6.47
CA LYS A 316 2.77 9.29 -5.90
C LYS A 316 2.66 8.80 -4.47
N HIS A 317 3.42 7.75 -4.15
CA HIS A 317 3.37 7.07 -2.87
C HIS A 317 4.52 7.52 -1.97
N LYS A 318 4.26 7.54 -0.66
CA LYS A 318 5.30 7.71 0.35
C LYS A 318 6.40 6.67 0.16
N THR A 319 7.64 7.13 0.23
CA THR A 319 8.79 6.30 -0.09
C THR A 319 9.12 5.33 1.05
N VAL A 320 9.20 4.03 0.74
CA VAL A 320 9.72 3.01 1.65
C VAL A 320 11.22 2.90 1.47
N TRP A 321 11.98 3.63 2.29
CA TRP A 321 13.44 3.60 2.24
C TRP A 321 13.98 2.19 2.57
N PRO A 322 15.05 1.70 1.92
CA PRO A 322 15.92 2.32 0.91
C PRO A 322 15.44 2.25 -0.55
N ALA A 323 14.22 1.78 -0.82
CA ALA A 323 13.73 1.72 -2.20
C ALA A 323 13.51 3.14 -2.76
N ALA A 324 13.64 3.26 -4.08
CA ALA A 324 13.33 4.51 -4.77
C ALA A 324 11.82 4.86 -4.63
N PRO A 325 11.44 6.13 -4.84
CA PRO A 325 10.04 6.55 -4.83
C PRO A 325 9.19 5.76 -5.84
N ARG A 326 7.90 5.59 -5.52
CA ARG A 326 6.97 4.81 -6.34
C ARG A 326 5.79 5.64 -6.80
N GLU A 327 5.40 5.41 -8.04
CA GLU A 327 4.25 6.06 -8.66
C GLU A 327 3.35 4.99 -9.31
N SER A 328 2.04 5.12 -9.19
CA SER A 328 1.08 4.27 -9.89
C SER A 328 0.28 5.08 -10.90
N LEU A 329 0.03 4.48 -12.07
CA LEU A 329 -0.88 5.00 -13.07
C LEU A 329 -1.85 3.89 -13.42
N PHE A 330 -3.14 4.10 -13.21
CA PHE A 330 -4.13 3.04 -13.33
C PHE A 330 -5.51 3.58 -13.70
N VAL A 331 -6.31 2.74 -14.36
CA VAL A 331 -7.75 2.94 -14.47
C VAL A 331 -8.42 2.43 -13.20
N SER A 332 -9.38 3.19 -12.69
CA SER A 332 -10.32 2.80 -11.64
C SER A 332 -11.71 2.78 -12.23
N HIS A 333 -12.43 1.67 -12.07
CA HIS A 333 -13.79 1.50 -12.58
C HIS A 333 -14.69 0.93 -11.49
N ILE A 334 -15.91 1.46 -11.35
CA ILE A 334 -16.93 0.97 -10.43
C ILE A 334 -18.15 0.45 -11.21
N ARG A 335 -18.72 -0.68 -10.79
CA ARG A 335 -19.99 -1.18 -11.35
C ARG A 335 -20.75 -2.08 -10.37
N ARG A 336 -22.07 -2.14 -10.55
CA ARG A 336 -22.94 -3.13 -9.91
C ARG A 336 -22.91 -4.45 -10.68
N VAL A 337 -22.87 -5.57 -9.97
CA VAL A 337 -22.66 -6.94 -10.50
C VAL A 337 -23.57 -7.96 -9.82
N ASP A 338 -24.85 -7.63 -9.68
CA ASP A 338 -25.85 -8.44 -8.96
C ASP A 338 -25.99 -9.89 -9.47
N ASN A 339 -25.58 -10.18 -10.71
CA ASN A 339 -25.55 -11.54 -11.26
C ASN A 339 -24.65 -12.51 -10.47
N PHE A 340 -23.74 -11.99 -9.64
CA PHE A 340 -22.80 -12.77 -8.84
C PHE A 340 -23.02 -12.62 -7.33
N LYS A 341 -24.11 -11.96 -6.92
CA LYS A 341 -24.44 -11.80 -5.50
C LYS A 341 -24.88 -13.13 -4.89
N ARG A 342 -24.69 -13.27 -3.59
CA ARG A 342 -25.18 -14.41 -2.81
C ARG A 342 -26.69 -14.32 -2.63
N ASP A 343 -27.32 -15.47 -2.45
CA ASP A 343 -28.74 -15.53 -2.11
C ASP A 343 -29.02 -14.74 -0.82
N GLY A 344 -30.02 -13.88 -0.86
CA GLY A 344 -30.39 -12.99 0.25
C GLY A 344 -29.59 -11.69 0.35
N ALA A 345 -28.62 -11.44 -0.54
CA ALA A 345 -27.99 -10.14 -0.65
C ALA A 345 -28.86 -9.14 -1.44
N HIS A 346 -28.87 -7.88 -1.02
CA HIS A 346 -29.59 -6.82 -1.72
C HIS A 346 -28.88 -6.45 -3.03
N ASP A 347 -27.58 -6.14 -2.95
CA ASP A 347 -26.76 -5.68 -4.06
C ASP A 347 -25.33 -6.24 -3.97
N LEU A 348 -24.61 -6.20 -5.09
CA LEU A 348 -23.17 -6.48 -5.15
C LEU A 348 -22.47 -5.47 -6.05
N TYR A 349 -21.41 -4.85 -5.55
CA TYR A 349 -20.60 -3.87 -6.27
C TYR A 349 -19.14 -4.30 -6.35
N ILE A 350 -18.47 -3.90 -7.43
CA ILE A 350 -17.02 -4.05 -7.59
C ILE A 350 -16.38 -2.73 -8.03
N VAL A 351 -15.21 -2.44 -7.46
CA VAL A 351 -14.28 -1.41 -7.91
C VAL A 351 -13.01 -2.11 -8.35
N CYS A 352 -12.60 -1.88 -9.58
CA CYS A 352 -11.47 -2.50 -10.24
C CYS A 352 -10.40 -1.44 -10.53
N ASN A 353 -9.20 -1.68 -10.04
CA ASN A 353 -8.03 -0.83 -10.28
C ASN A 353 -6.96 -1.64 -10.99
N ARG A 354 -6.54 -1.20 -12.18
CA ARG A 354 -5.51 -1.88 -12.97
C ARG A 354 -4.57 -0.88 -13.62
N ASN A 355 -3.26 -1.15 -13.52
CA ASN A 355 -2.26 -0.26 -14.10
C ASN A 355 -2.44 -0.08 -15.62
N LEU A 356 -2.11 1.11 -16.10
CA LEU A 356 -2.10 1.48 -17.51
C LEU A 356 -0.71 1.97 -17.91
N GLU A 357 -0.39 1.80 -19.19
CA GLU A 357 0.78 2.41 -19.81
C GLU A 357 0.33 3.57 -20.70
N ARG A 358 0.81 4.78 -20.38
CA ARG A 358 0.53 5.99 -21.14
C ARG A 358 1.80 6.80 -21.34
N PRO A 359 2.33 6.87 -22.57
CA PRO A 359 3.53 7.65 -22.88
C PRO A 359 3.39 9.14 -22.57
N ASP A 360 2.16 9.67 -22.64
CA ASP A 360 1.83 11.06 -22.35
C ASP A 360 1.78 11.39 -20.86
N VAL A 361 1.84 10.39 -19.97
CA VAL A 361 1.89 10.55 -18.52
C VAL A 361 3.22 9.97 -18.00
N PRO A 362 4.34 10.70 -18.13
CA PRO A 362 5.64 10.23 -17.66
C PRO A 362 5.70 10.15 -16.13
N LEU A 363 6.81 9.61 -15.61
CA LEU A 363 7.09 9.65 -14.18
C LEU A 363 7.33 11.10 -13.74
N GLY A 364 6.89 11.42 -12.53
CA GLY A 364 7.07 12.75 -11.95
C GLY A 364 8.52 13.09 -11.58
N SER A 365 9.40 12.09 -11.52
CA SER A 365 10.84 12.23 -11.31
C SER A 365 11.58 11.15 -12.09
N SER A 366 12.80 11.45 -12.54
CA SER A 366 13.69 10.47 -13.18
C SER A 366 14.15 9.35 -12.22
N SER A 367 14.03 9.55 -10.91
CA SER A 367 14.33 8.55 -9.88
C SER A 367 13.13 7.70 -9.45
N SER A 368 11.92 8.06 -9.88
CA SER A 368 10.71 7.29 -9.56
C SER A 368 10.65 6.00 -10.36
N VAL A 369 9.89 5.02 -9.86
CA VAL A 369 9.58 3.78 -10.60
C VAL A 369 8.08 3.58 -10.64
N ARG A 370 7.57 3.15 -11.81
CA ARG A 370 6.16 2.82 -12.00
C ARG A 370 5.85 1.48 -11.36
N VAL A 371 4.87 1.43 -10.46
CA VAL A 371 4.37 0.16 -9.92
C VAL A 371 3.28 -0.41 -10.83
N GLY A 372 3.26 -1.73 -10.95
CA GLY A 372 2.12 -2.47 -11.50
C GLY A 372 1.14 -2.75 -10.37
N LEU A 373 -0.16 -2.63 -10.64
CA LEU A 373 -1.18 -2.94 -9.65
C LEU A 373 -2.38 -3.60 -10.28
N THR A 374 -2.93 -4.56 -9.55
CA THR A 374 -4.19 -5.24 -9.78
C THR A 374 -4.90 -5.26 -8.44
N VAL A 375 -5.83 -4.34 -8.23
CA VAL A 375 -6.56 -4.21 -6.97
C VAL A 375 -8.05 -4.27 -7.27
N SER A 376 -8.81 -5.00 -6.46
CA SER A 376 -10.25 -4.95 -6.49
C SER A 376 -10.83 -4.89 -5.07
N MET A 377 -11.94 -4.19 -4.95
CA MET A 377 -12.80 -4.25 -3.78
C MET A 377 -14.17 -4.70 -4.24
N VAL A 378 -14.74 -5.69 -3.55
CA VAL A 378 -16.08 -6.22 -3.80
C VAL A 378 -16.88 -6.04 -2.52
N CYS A 379 -18.04 -5.40 -2.61
CA CYS A 379 -18.89 -5.16 -1.46
C CYS A 379 -20.31 -5.63 -1.73
N GLU A 380 -20.93 -6.22 -0.73
CA GLU A 380 -22.28 -6.78 -0.79
C GLU A 380 -23.09 -6.33 0.42
N THR A 381 -24.29 -5.80 0.20
CA THR A 381 -25.19 -5.39 1.29
C THR A 381 -26.11 -6.54 1.70
N ILE A 382 -26.11 -6.85 2.99
CA ILE A 382 -27.09 -7.72 3.64
C ILE A 382 -28.06 -6.87 4.44
N VAL A 383 -29.35 -7.03 4.15
CA VAL A 383 -30.45 -6.44 4.92
C VAL A 383 -30.99 -7.52 5.83
N LYS A 384 -31.10 -7.25 7.13
CA LYS A 384 -31.45 -8.28 8.13
C LYS A 384 -32.85 -8.86 7.92
N ASN A 385 -33.84 -8.01 7.62
CA ASN A 385 -35.20 -8.40 7.25
C ASN A 385 -35.69 -7.48 6.13
N ASP A 386 -36.28 -8.01 5.07
CA ASP A 386 -36.80 -7.15 3.99
C ASP A 386 -38.23 -6.65 4.26
N GLU A 387 -38.88 -7.15 5.31
CA GLU A 387 -40.26 -6.83 5.69
C GLU A 387 -40.32 -5.80 6.82
N TYR A 388 -39.71 -4.63 6.62
CA TYR A 388 -39.87 -3.52 7.55
C TYR A 388 -41.03 -2.61 7.13
N ASP A 389 -42.01 -2.43 8.03
CA ASP A 389 -43.04 -1.37 7.91
C ASP A 389 -42.48 0.04 8.26
N ARG A 390 -41.15 0.16 8.37
CA ARG A 390 -40.43 1.40 8.67
C ARG A 390 -39.27 1.59 7.69
N PRO A 391 -38.77 2.83 7.52
CA PRO A 391 -37.53 3.04 6.79
C PRO A 391 -36.37 2.24 7.39
N LEU A 392 -35.48 1.75 6.53
CA LEU A 392 -34.25 1.10 6.93
C LEU A 392 -33.38 2.05 7.76
N THR A 393 -32.84 1.52 8.85
CA THR A 393 -31.89 2.19 9.71
C THR A 393 -30.51 1.56 9.54
N ARG A 394 -29.49 2.23 10.07
CA ARG A 394 -28.11 1.76 10.03
C ARG A 394 -27.96 0.39 10.71
N ASP A 395 -28.78 0.09 11.72
CA ASP A 395 -28.74 -1.20 12.42
C ASP A 395 -29.28 -2.38 11.59
N ASP A 396 -30.00 -2.10 10.49
CA ASP A 396 -30.61 -3.12 9.65
C ASP A 396 -29.71 -3.60 8.51
N VAL A 397 -28.61 -2.89 8.26
CA VAL A 397 -27.71 -3.15 7.12
C VAL A 397 -26.33 -3.57 7.57
N THR A 398 -25.73 -4.49 6.81
CA THR A 398 -24.36 -4.95 7.00
C THR A 398 -23.69 -5.12 5.64
N CYS A 399 -22.52 -4.51 5.47
CA CYS A 399 -21.70 -4.64 4.28
C CYS A 399 -20.67 -5.75 4.48
N ASN A 400 -20.69 -6.76 3.61
CA ASN A 400 -19.60 -7.72 3.50
C ASN A 400 -18.62 -7.23 2.45
N ILE A 401 -17.33 -7.29 2.76
CA ILE A 401 -16.25 -6.71 1.97
C ILE A 401 -15.23 -7.80 1.65
N ILE A 402 -14.82 -7.86 0.39
CA ILE A 402 -13.65 -8.60 -0.05
C ILE A 402 -12.72 -7.63 -0.74
N TYR A 403 -11.50 -7.50 -0.24
CA TYR A 403 -10.46 -6.68 -0.83
C TYR A 403 -9.34 -7.59 -1.34
N VAL A 404 -8.96 -7.46 -2.60
CA VAL A 404 -7.86 -8.21 -3.20
C VAL A 404 -6.86 -7.24 -3.78
N SER A 405 -5.57 -7.47 -3.53
CA SER A 405 -4.51 -6.65 -4.10
C SER A 405 -3.31 -7.49 -4.49
N GLN A 406 -2.80 -7.24 -5.69
CA GLN A 406 -1.50 -7.71 -6.14
C GLN A 406 -0.75 -6.52 -6.72
N VAL A 407 0.44 -6.25 -6.16
CA VAL A 407 1.26 -5.09 -6.53
C VAL A 407 2.62 -5.58 -6.98
N HIS A 408 2.99 -5.21 -8.20
CA HIS A 408 4.33 -5.40 -8.71
C HIS A 408 5.15 -4.14 -8.43
N PRO A 409 6.27 -4.23 -7.68
CA PRO A 409 7.02 -3.05 -7.23
C PRO A 409 7.72 -2.29 -8.37
N GLY A 410 7.78 -2.87 -9.56
CA GLY A 410 8.30 -2.27 -10.80
C GLY A 410 9.83 -2.23 -10.89
N GLY A 411 10.51 -2.31 -9.76
CA GLY A 411 11.95 -2.35 -9.66
C GLY A 411 12.38 -2.81 -8.27
N TRP A 412 13.69 -2.76 -8.02
CA TRP A 412 14.30 -3.29 -6.80
C TRP A 412 13.65 -2.73 -5.53
N VAL A 413 13.40 -3.64 -4.58
CA VAL A 413 12.90 -3.38 -3.23
C VAL A 413 13.51 -4.38 -2.25
N PRO A 414 13.71 -4.02 -0.98
CA PRO A 414 14.11 -4.96 0.06
C PRO A 414 12.91 -5.84 0.48
N THR A 415 12.82 -7.07 -0.05
CA THR A 415 11.67 -7.97 0.14
C THR A 415 11.21 -8.09 1.59
N ALA A 416 12.13 -8.38 2.52
CA ALA A 416 11.78 -8.56 3.93
C ALA A 416 11.20 -7.28 4.56
N ALA A 417 11.78 -6.12 4.27
CA ALA A 417 11.29 -4.85 4.77
C ALA A 417 9.95 -4.48 4.13
N LEU A 418 9.76 -4.72 2.84
CA LEU A 418 8.48 -4.50 2.16
C LEU A 418 7.38 -5.39 2.74
N ARG A 419 7.67 -6.68 2.97
CA ARG A 419 6.75 -7.62 3.63
C ARG A 419 6.37 -7.16 5.03
N HIS A 420 7.32 -6.63 5.80
CA HIS A 420 7.03 -6.06 7.11
C HIS A 420 6.12 -4.82 7.02
N VAL A 421 6.43 -3.90 6.11
CA VAL A 421 5.65 -2.67 5.91
C VAL A 421 4.23 -3.00 5.50
N TYR A 422 4.02 -3.84 4.48
CA TYR A 422 2.66 -4.11 4.02
C TYR A 422 1.83 -4.90 5.06
N LYS A 423 2.45 -5.81 5.83
CA LYS A 423 1.74 -6.55 6.89
C LYS A 423 1.22 -5.62 7.99
N LYS A 424 1.82 -4.42 8.14
CA LYS A 424 1.36 -3.35 9.02
C LYS A 424 0.37 -2.40 8.35
N GLU A 425 0.66 -1.96 7.12
CA GLU A 425 -0.12 -0.91 6.44
C GLU A 425 -1.47 -1.41 5.93
N TYR A 426 -1.61 -2.66 5.48
CA TYR A 426 -2.90 -3.16 4.99
C TYR A 426 -3.99 -3.23 6.07
N PRO A 427 -3.75 -3.83 7.26
CA PRO A 427 -4.72 -3.80 8.36
C PRO A 427 -5.08 -2.37 8.77
N LYS A 428 -4.08 -1.48 8.84
CA LYS A 428 -4.28 -0.07 9.15
C LYS A 428 -5.18 0.60 8.10
N PHE A 429 -4.91 0.38 6.81
CA PHE A 429 -5.71 0.90 5.71
C PHE A 429 -7.18 0.51 5.85
N LEU A 430 -7.51 -0.78 5.96
CA LEU A 430 -8.92 -1.19 6.00
C LEU A 430 -9.63 -0.67 7.25
N ARG A 431 -8.96 -0.63 8.40
CA ARG A 431 -9.53 -0.04 9.62
C ARG A 431 -9.80 1.44 9.45
N THR A 432 -8.79 2.23 9.08
CA THR A 432 -8.92 3.69 8.90
C THR A 432 -9.95 4.04 7.82
N PHE A 433 -9.98 3.28 6.72
CA PHE A 433 -10.97 3.47 5.67
C PHE A 433 -12.38 3.16 6.16
N THR A 434 -12.56 2.05 6.88
CA THR A 434 -13.86 1.66 7.44
C THR A 434 -14.40 2.70 8.42
N GLU A 435 -13.54 3.18 9.33
CA GLU A 435 -13.87 4.25 10.27
C GLU A 435 -14.25 5.56 9.55
N TYR A 436 -13.50 5.90 8.49
CA TYR A 436 -13.79 7.06 7.65
C TYR A 436 -15.18 6.95 7.00
N VAL A 437 -15.53 5.81 6.41
CA VAL A 437 -16.85 5.61 5.81
C VAL A 437 -17.95 5.70 6.85
N LEU A 438 -17.82 4.98 7.98
CA LEU A 438 -18.78 5.00 9.09
C LEU A 438 -19.05 6.43 9.59
N LYS A 439 -17.99 7.21 9.79
CA LYS A 439 -18.08 8.62 10.19
C LYS A 439 -18.85 9.45 9.17
N ASN A 440 -18.59 9.23 7.87
CA ASN A 440 -19.20 10.01 6.80
C ASN A 440 -20.66 9.62 6.50
N VAL A 441 -21.11 8.41 6.84
CA VAL A 441 -22.52 8.00 6.70
C VAL A 441 -23.35 8.19 7.97
N LYS A 442 -22.71 8.42 9.12
CA LYS A 442 -23.38 8.62 10.40
C LYS A 442 -24.42 9.75 10.32
N GLY A 443 -25.65 9.44 10.75
CA GLY A 443 -26.76 10.39 10.75
C GLY A 443 -27.37 10.68 9.36
N LYS A 444 -26.87 10.07 8.28
CA LYS A 444 -27.46 10.18 6.95
C LYS A 444 -28.45 9.04 6.70
N PRO A 445 -29.51 9.23 5.88
CA PRO A 445 -30.39 8.14 5.43
C PRO A 445 -29.60 7.02 4.75
N VAL A 446 -30.01 5.77 4.94
CA VAL A 446 -29.42 4.60 4.26
C VAL A 446 -29.66 4.72 2.76
N ALA A 447 -28.59 4.59 1.97
CA ALA A 447 -28.64 4.60 0.51
C ALA A 447 -28.56 3.16 -0.03
N ILE A 448 -29.60 2.73 -0.74
CA ILE A 448 -29.85 1.35 -1.16
C ILE A 448 -30.59 1.29 -2.50
#